data_AF-A0A4Z0A120-F1
#
_entry.id   AF-A0A4Z0A120-F1
#
_cell.length_a   1.000
_cell.length_b   1.000
_cell.length_c   1.000
_cell.angle_alpha   90.00
_cell.angle_beta   90.00
_cell.angle_gamma   90.00
#
_symmetry.space_group_name_H-M   'P 1'
#
loop_
_entity.id
_entity.type
_entity.pdbx_description
1 polymer ?
#
loop_
_entity_poly.entity_id
_entity_poly.type
_entity_poly.pdbx_seq_one_letter_code
_entity_poly.pdbx_strand_id
1 'polypeptide(L)'
;MGTGLGMYATRPIGASEVVFVEHVLLITLQLTIVVSASQEACGTHEDAAKRQAKYREELMTMLLDRLSPENMVAYHALVNSHMDDGYGHLAGIFEMNSWQIPTMEMRKAIPGHLDSPFVNIGGVCDTLSRINHRHILAPLNSSDRRVGMVS
;
A
#
# COMPACT_ATOMS: atom_id res chain seq x y z
N MET A 1 -0.18 15.75 10.77
CA MET A 1 0.18 15.15 12.08
C MET A 1 -0.60 13.86 12.21
N GLY A 2 0.08 12.71 12.29
CA GLY A 2 -0.59 11.41 12.48
C GLY A 2 -1.03 11.26 13.94
N THR A 3 -2.32 11.18 14.18
CA THR A 3 -2.94 11.01 15.51
C THR A 3 -3.31 9.54 15.81
N GLY A 4 -2.95 8.59 14.94
CA GLY A 4 -3.19 7.18 15.16
C GLY A 4 -2.19 6.60 16.16
N LEU A 5 -2.69 6.00 17.26
CA LEU A 5 -1.88 5.16 18.14
C LEU A 5 -1.18 4.08 17.31
N GLY A 6 0.12 4.23 17.08
CA GLY A 6 0.92 3.17 16.46
C GLY A 6 0.91 1.92 17.33
N MET A 7 1.13 0.76 16.72
CA MET A 7 1.31 -0.48 17.49
C MET A 7 2.73 -0.56 18.05
N TYR A 8 2.85 -1.03 19.29
CA TYR A 8 4.14 -1.33 19.91
C TYR A 8 4.11 -2.73 20.52
N ALA A 9 5.25 -3.42 20.46
CA ALA A 9 5.38 -4.73 21.08
C ALA A 9 5.48 -4.57 22.61
N THR A 10 4.68 -5.33 23.36
CA THR A 10 4.73 -5.36 24.83
C THR A 10 5.76 -6.34 25.38
N ARG A 11 6.40 -7.11 24.49
CA ARG A 11 7.45 -8.09 24.81
C ARG A 11 8.38 -8.30 23.61
N PRO A 12 9.55 -8.93 23.81
CA PRO A 12 10.38 -9.40 22.71
C PRO A 12 9.59 -10.32 21.77
N ILE A 13 9.77 -10.12 20.47
CA ILE A 13 9.19 -10.94 19.42
C ILE A 13 10.28 -11.89 18.91
N GLY A 14 9.99 -13.19 18.89
CA GLY A 14 10.91 -14.20 18.38
C GLY A 14 11.06 -14.15 16.85
N ALA A 15 12.15 -14.71 16.33
CA ALA A 15 12.27 -14.92 14.88
C ALA A 15 11.12 -15.82 14.40
N SER A 16 10.49 -15.44 13.29
CA SER A 16 9.35 -16.16 12.68
C SER A 16 8.08 -16.21 13.54
N GLU A 17 7.97 -15.37 14.57
CA GLU A 17 6.75 -15.25 15.35
C GLU A 17 5.69 -14.44 14.60
N VAL A 18 4.45 -14.95 14.58
CA VAL A 18 3.31 -14.24 14.01
C VAL A 18 2.90 -13.12 14.97
N VAL A 19 3.09 -11.88 14.53
CA VAL A 19 2.79 -10.68 15.32
C VAL A 19 1.33 -10.26 15.16
N PHE A 20 0.71 -10.55 14.02
CA PHE A 20 -0.62 -10.09 13.68
C PHE A 20 -1.29 -10.99 12.64
N VAL A 21 -2.61 -11.21 12.77
CA VAL A 21 -3.44 -11.94 11.80
C VAL A 21 -4.76 -11.19 11.66
N GLU A 22 -5.17 -10.94 10.43
CA GLU A 22 -6.44 -10.27 10.10
C GLU A 22 -6.95 -10.76 8.73
N HIS A 23 -8.25 -10.64 8.53
CA HIS A 23 -8.88 -10.87 7.24
C HIS A 23 -8.75 -9.62 6.37
N VAL A 24 -8.22 -9.81 5.16
CA VAL A 24 -8.11 -8.73 4.17
C VAL A 24 -9.51 -8.27 3.76
N LEU A 25 -9.76 -6.95 3.77
CA LEU A 25 -11.00 -6.35 3.30
C LEU A 25 -11.14 -6.47 1.78
N LEU A 26 -10.05 -6.18 1.06
CA LEU A 26 -10.01 -6.15 -0.40
C LEU A 26 -8.63 -6.57 -0.92
N ILE A 27 -8.60 -7.48 -1.90
CA ILE A 27 -7.39 -7.87 -2.65
C ILE A 27 -7.57 -7.46 -4.11
N THR A 28 -6.59 -6.75 -4.67
CA THR A 28 -6.55 -6.43 -6.11
C THR A 28 -5.13 -6.21 -6.59
N LEU A 29 -4.97 -6.02 -7.90
CA LEU A 29 -3.69 -5.69 -8.51
C LEU A 29 -3.27 -4.27 -8.11
N GLN A 30 -2.06 -4.16 -7.54
CA GLN A 30 -1.47 -2.89 -7.12
C GLN A 30 -0.81 -2.16 -8.29
N LEU A 31 -0.30 -2.89 -9.29
CA LEU A 31 0.24 -2.30 -10.51
C LEU A 31 -0.28 -3.06 -11.72
N THR A 32 -1.10 -2.41 -12.53
CA THR A 32 -1.30 -2.83 -13.91
C THR A 32 -0.27 -2.08 -14.74
N ILE A 33 0.86 -2.73 -15.06
CA ILE A 33 1.75 -2.18 -16.09
C ILE A 33 0.94 -2.17 -17.38
N VAL A 34 0.49 -0.99 -17.79
CA VAL A 34 -0.06 -0.80 -19.12
C VAL A 34 1.11 -0.95 -20.07
N VAL A 35 1.22 -2.11 -20.72
CA VAL A 35 2.06 -2.26 -21.90
C VAL A 35 1.55 -1.23 -22.88
N SER A 36 2.36 -0.23 -23.18
CA SER A 36 1.99 0.84 -24.10
C SER A 36 1.58 0.23 -25.43
N ALA A 37 0.28 0.22 -25.72
CA ALA A 37 -0.17 0.23 -27.10
C ALA A 37 0.55 1.40 -27.79
N SER A 38 1.01 1.18 -29.02
CA SER A 38 1.88 2.10 -29.75
C SER A 38 1.46 3.57 -29.52
N GLN A 39 2.45 4.45 -29.40
CA GLN A 39 2.30 5.87 -29.05
C GLN A 39 1.27 6.61 -29.94
N GLU A 40 0.97 6.07 -31.12
CA GLU A 40 -0.01 6.54 -32.10
C GLU A 40 -1.48 6.29 -31.70
N ALA A 41 -1.77 5.34 -30.81
CA ALA A 41 -3.14 5.00 -30.40
C ALA A 41 -3.58 5.65 -29.06
N CYS A 42 -2.67 6.24 -28.30
CA CYS A 42 -2.87 6.54 -26.88
C CYS A 42 -2.98 8.03 -26.49
N GLY A 43 -2.97 8.97 -27.42
CA GLY A 43 -3.01 10.40 -27.09
C GLY A 43 -1.75 10.84 -26.33
N THR A 44 -1.84 11.95 -25.59
CA THR A 44 -0.71 12.42 -24.79
C THR A 44 -0.46 11.50 -23.58
N HIS A 45 0.74 11.54 -23.00
CA HIS A 45 1.04 10.81 -21.76
C HIS A 45 0.05 11.14 -20.64
N GLU A 46 -0.41 12.40 -20.58
CA GLU A 46 -1.42 12.86 -19.63
C GLU A 46 -2.79 12.19 -19.87
N ASP A 47 -3.19 12.03 -21.14
CA ASP A 47 -4.44 11.34 -21.49
C ASP A 47 -4.40 9.84 -21.15
N ALA A 48 -3.24 9.21 -21.33
CA ALA A 48 -3.03 7.83 -20.90
C ALA A 48 -3.15 7.69 -19.38
N ALA A 49 -2.52 8.58 -18.62
CA ALA A 49 -2.60 8.60 -17.16
C ALA A 49 -4.05 8.82 -16.67
N LYS A 50 -4.78 9.78 -17.25
CA LYS A 50 -6.20 10.04 -16.92
C LYS A 50 -7.08 8.83 -17.20
N ARG A 51 -6.89 8.16 -18.34
CA ARG A 51 -7.65 6.93 -18.66
C ARG A 51 -7.33 5.80 -17.69
N GLN A 52 -6.07 5.64 -17.32
CA GLN A 52 -5.67 4.64 -16.34
C GLN A 52 -6.26 4.91 -14.95
N ALA A 53 -6.21 6.15 -14.48
CA ALA A 53 -6.81 6.53 -13.21
C ALA A 53 -8.33 6.30 -13.20
N LYS A 54 -9.03 6.68 -14.28
CA LYS A 54 -10.46 6.43 -14.44
C LYS A 54 -10.77 4.93 -14.40
N TYR A 55 -10.07 4.12 -15.19
CA TYR A 55 -10.27 2.67 -15.20
C TYR A 55 -10.03 2.05 -13.83
N ARG A 56 -9.00 2.53 -13.12
CA ARG A 56 -8.69 2.05 -11.77
C ARG A 56 -9.79 2.40 -10.78
N GLU A 57 -10.31 3.62 -10.81
CA GLU A 57 -11.43 4.02 -9.97
C GLU A 57 -12.69 3.18 -10.24
N GLU A 58 -13.04 2.95 -11.51
CA GLU A 58 -14.18 2.10 -11.91
C GLU A 58 -14.02 0.65 -11.43
N LEU A 59 -12.81 0.08 -11.54
CA LEU A 59 -12.50 -1.24 -11.00
C LEU A 59 -12.69 -1.27 -9.48
N MET A 60 -12.24 -0.24 -8.78
CA MET A 60 -12.39 -0.15 -7.32
C MET A 60 -13.86 -0.06 -6.92
N THR A 61 -14.68 0.74 -7.62
CA THR A 61 -16.13 0.78 -7.39
C THR A 61 -16.75 -0.61 -7.54
N MET A 62 -16.46 -1.31 -8.63
CA MET A 62 -17.00 -2.66 -8.88
C MET A 62 -16.57 -3.68 -7.81
N LEU A 63 -15.34 -3.58 -7.31
CA LEU A 63 -14.84 -4.46 -6.25
C LEU A 63 -15.50 -4.14 -4.90
N LEU A 64 -15.68 -2.86 -4.58
CA LEU A 64 -16.32 -2.41 -3.34
C LEU A 64 -17.80 -2.79 -3.29
N ASP A 65 -18.51 -2.73 -4.41
CA ASP A 65 -19.91 -3.16 -4.53
C ASP A 65 -20.13 -4.64 -4.16
N ARG A 66 -19.06 -5.45 -4.17
CA ARG A 66 -19.09 -6.88 -3.80
C ARG A 66 -18.76 -7.12 -2.33
N LEU A 67 -18.32 -6.10 -1.59
CA LEU A 67 -18.04 -6.23 -0.17
C LEU A 67 -19.34 -6.24 0.65
N SER A 68 -19.26 -6.79 1.85
CA SER A 68 -20.31 -6.56 2.85
C SER A 68 -20.39 -5.05 3.17
N PRO A 69 -21.57 -4.54 3.57
CA PRO A 69 -21.71 -3.14 3.98
C PRO A 69 -20.71 -2.74 5.09
N GLU A 70 -20.43 -3.65 6.01
CA GLU A 70 -19.46 -3.46 7.09
C GLU A 70 -18.04 -3.24 6.57
N ASN A 71 -17.58 -4.08 5.63
CA ASN A 71 -16.26 -3.97 5.04
C ASN A 71 -16.14 -2.73 4.15
N MET A 72 -17.21 -2.36 3.45
CA MET A 72 -17.28 -1.12 2.66
C MET A 72 -17.13 0.12 3.56
N VAL A 73 -17.84 0.15 4.69
CA VAL A 73 -17.70 1.23 5.69
C VAL A 73 -16.29 1.28 6.26
N ALA A 74 -15.71 0.13 6.62
CA ALA A 74 -14.34 0.04 7.13
C ALA A 74 -13.32 0.59 6.12
N TYR A 75 -13.47 0.25 4.84
CA TYR A 75 -12.63 0.74 3.75
C TYR A 75 -12.73 2.26 3.59
N HIS A 76 -13.94 2.82 3.55
CA HIS A 76 -14.15 4.27 3.44
C HIS A 76 -13.65 5.06 4.66
N ALA A 77 -13.50 4.41 5.81
CA ALA A 77 -12.95 5.01 7.01
C ALA A 77 -11.41 5.07 7.02
N LEU A 78 -10.73 4.55 5.99
CA LEU A 78 -9.28 4.65 5.85
C LEU A 78 -8.86 6.04 5.37
N VAL A 79 -7.64 6.45 5.72
CA VAL A 79 -7.12 7.77 5.38
C VAL A 79 -6.76 7.82 3.90
N ASN A 80 -7.12 8.92 3.23
CA ASN A 80 -6.68 9.23 1.88
C ASN A 80 -6.10 10.65 1.83
N SER A 81 -4.86 10.79 1.37
CA SER A 81 -4.22 12.07 1.06
C SER A 81 -4.14 12.37 -0.44
N HIS A 82 -4.52 11.42 -1.30
CA HIS A 82 -4.64 11.58 -2.75
C HIS A 82 -5.96 12.25 -3.12
N MET A 83 -6.18 13.49 -2.64
CA MET A 83 -7.42 14.21 -2.89
C MET A 83 -7.40 14.99 -4.22
N ASP A 84 -6.22 15.39 -4.69
CA ASP A 84 -6.06 16.35 -5.80
C ASP A 84 -5.12 15.90 -6.93
N ASP A 85 -4.56 14.69 -6.87
CA ASP A 85 -3.56 14.21 -7.83
C ASP A 85 -4.13 13.35 -8.97
N GLY A 86 -5.47 13.26 -9.04
CA GLY A 86 -6.19 12.62 -10.14
C GLY A 86 -6.25 11.10 -10.07
N TYR A 87 -5.81 10.46 -8.98
CA TYR A 87 -5.85 9.00 -8.83
C TYR A 87 -7.25 8.42 -8.64
N GLY A 88 -8.23 9.23 -8.26
CA GLY A 88 -9.55 8.78 -7.84
C GLY A 88 -9.59 8.52 -6.32
N HIS A 89 -10.76 8.69 -5.71
CA HIS A 89 -10.89 8.65 -4.26
C HIS A 89 -10.70 7.24 -3.72
N LEU A 90 -11.33 6.24 -4.36
CA LEU A 90 -11.28 4.85 -3.93
C LEU A 90 -9.92 4.23 -4.21
N ALA A 91 -9.37 4.47 -5.39
CA ALA A 91 -8.04 4.03 -5.76
C ALA A 91 -6.95 4.69 -4.89
N GLY A 92 -7.10 5.97 -4.55
CA GLY A 92 -6.21 6.67 -3.62
C GLY A 92 -6.20 6.04 -2.22
N ILE A 93 -7.37 5.65 -1.68
CA ILE A 93 -7.43 4.87 -0.44
C ILE A 93 -6.62 3.58 -0.59
N PHE A 94 -6.81 2.83 -1.68
CA PHE A 94 -6.10 1.57 -1.88
C PHE A 94 -4.58 1.75 -1.91
N GLU A 95 -4.09 2.72 -2.70
CA GLU A 95 -2.65 2.93 -2.88
C GLU A 95 -1.93 3.28 -1.57
N MET A 96 -2.57 4.05 -0.70
CA MET A 96 -1.97 4.44 0.58
C MET A 96 -2.04 3.38 1.67
N ASN A 97 -3.05 2.51 1.59
CA ASN A 97 -3.41 1.63 2.71
C ASN A 97 -3.13 0.15 2.40
N SER A 98 -2.78 -0.18 1.15
CA SER A 98 -2.53 -1.56 0.74
C SER A 98 -1.16 -2.06 1.17
N TRP A 99 -1.13 -3.34 1.53
CA TRP A 99 0.09 -4.10 1.80
C TRP A 99 0.36 -5.02 0.62
N GLN A 100 1.61 -5.00 0.14
CA GLN A 100 2.04 -5.91 -0.91
C GLN A 100 1.96 -7.35 -0.40
N ILE A 101 1.19 -8.18 -1.08
CA ILE A 101 1.12 -9.62 -0.82
C ILE A 101 2.20 -10.28 -1.68
N PRO A 102 3.20 -10.97 -1.09
CA PRO A 102 4.26 -11.59 -1.86
C PRO A 102 3.70 -12.64 -2.83
N THR A 103 4.17 -12.61 -4.09
CA THR A 103 3.75 -13.57 -5.12
C THR A 103 3.96 -15.02 -4.69
N MET A 104 5.01 -15.29 -3.89
CA MET A 104 5.26 -16.63 -3.34
C MET A 104 4.14 -17.12 -2.42
N GLU A 105 3.56 -16.25 -1.59
CA GLU A 105 2.43 -16.62 -0.73
C GLU A 105 1.15 -16.82 -1.56
N MET A 106 0.92 -15.96 -2.55
CA MET A 106 -0.22 -16.10 -3.44
C MET A 106 -0.17 -17.37 -4.30
N ARG A 107 1.01 -17.81 -4.76
CA ARG A 107 1.16 -19.08 -5.50
C ARG A 107 0.74 -20.30 -4.69
N LYS A 108 0.91 -20.27 -3.36
CA LYS A 108 0.43 -21.36 -2.49
C LYS A 108 -1.10 -21.40 -2.44
N ALA A 109 -1.73 -20.22 -2.44
CA ALA A 109 -3.18 -20.08 -2.35
C ALA A 109 -3.90 -20.32 -3.69
N ILE A 110 -3.29 -19.91 -4.81
CA ILE A 110 -3.87 -20.00 -6.16
C ILE A 110 -2.81 -20.54 -7.14
N PRO A 111 -2.64 -21.87 -7.22
CA PRO A 111 -1.67 -22.48 -8.14
C PRO A 111 -1.98 -22.16 -9.61
N GLY A 112 -0.96 -21.80 -10.40
CA GLY A 112 -1.06 -21.64 -11.86
C GLY A 112 -1.62 -20.30 -12.36
N HIS A 113 -1.75 -19.27 -11.52
CA HIS A 113 -2.32 -17.97 -11.90
C HIS A 113 -1.35 -16.78 -11.85
N LEU A 114 -0.05 -17.00 -11.55
CA LEU A 114 0.92 -15.94 -11.23
C LEU A 114 2.30 -16.15 -11.86
N ASP A 115 2.30 -16.47 -13.17
CA ASP A 115 3.54 -16.67 -13.93
C ASP A 115 4.11 -15.36 -14.48
N SER A 116 3.36 -14.26 -14.42
CA SER A 116 3.85 -12.94 -14.80
C SER A 116 4.58 -12.26 -13.63
N PRO A 117 5.88 -11.94 -13.75
CA PRO A 117 6.64 -11.25 -12.71
C PRO A 117 6.20 -9.79 -12.52
N PHE A 118 5.27 -9.30 -13.34
CA PHE A 118 4.84 -7.90 -13.37
C PHE A 118 3.54 -7.62 -12.61
N VAL A 119 2.97 -8.64 -11.97
CA VAL A 119 1.70 -8.52 -11.25
C VAL A 119 1.99 -8.38 -9.75
N ASN A 120 1.97 -7.14 -9.27
CA ASN A 120 1.96 -6.86 -7.84
C ASN A 120 0.51 -6.96 -7.34
N ILE A 121 0.29 -7.75 -6.30
CA ILE A 121 -1.01 -7.89 -5.64
C ILE A 121 -0.93 -7.17 -4.31
N GLY A 122 -1.90 -6.30 -4.05
CA GLY A 122 -2.04 -5.60 -2.79
C GLY A 122 -3.31 -6.05 -2.06
N GLY A 123 -3.24 -6.05 -0.73
CA GLY A 123 -4.39 -6.26 0.15
C GLY A 123 -4.59 -5.07 1.08
N VAL A 124 -5.82 -4.62 1.24
CA VAL A 124 -6.20 -3.62 2.26
C VAL A 124 -6.86 -4.34 3.42
N CYS A 125 -6.45 -4.02 4.65
CA CYS A 125 -7.02 -4.59 5.87
C CYS A 125 -7.63 -3.45 6.71
N ASP A 126 -8.42 -3.76 7.75
CA ASP A 126 -8.98 -2.69 8.58
C ASP A 126 -7.93 -2.15 9.56
N THR A 127 -7.26 -3.05 10.29
CA THR A 127 -6.31 -2.68 11.35
C THR A 127 -4.92 -2.42 10.80
N LEU A 128 -4.36 -3.33 9.98
CA LEU A 128 -2.98 -3.16 9.46
C LEU A 128 -2.81 -1.89 8.65
N SER A 129 -3.83 -1.51 7.88
CA SER A 129 -3.80 -0.31 7.04
C SER A 129 -3.80 1.00 7.84
N ARG A 130 -4.07 0.97 9.14
CA ARG A 130 -4.04 2.15 10.02
C ARG A 130 -2.70 2.32 10.75
N ILE A 131 -1.76 1.40 10.54
CA ILE A 131 -0.43 1.48 11.15
C ILE A 131 0.37 2.57 10.46
N ASN A 132 0.75 3.60 11.21
CA ASN A 132 1.61 4.66 10.71
C ASN A 132 3.08 4.26 10.81
N HIS A 133 3.85 4.58 9.77
CA HIS A 133 5.31 4.54 9.82
C HIS A 133 5.85 5.77 10.55
N ARG A 134 6.79 5.56 11.49
CA ARG A 134 7.52 6.63 12.16
C ARG A 134 9.01 6.37 12.03
N HIS A 135 9.72 7.32 11.43
CA HIS A 135 11.18 7.32 11.47
C HIS A 135 11.65 7.70 12.88
N ILE A 136 12.29 6.76 13.57
CA ILE A 136 13.07 7.06 14.77
C ILE A 136 14.51 7.25 14.31
N LEU A 137 14.97 8.51 14.30
CA LEU A 137 16.39 8.80 14.11
C LEU A 137 17.13 8.33 15.36
N ALA A 138 18.09 7.43 15.20
CA ALA A 138 19.00 7.09 16.29
C ALA A 138 19.73 8.37 16.73
N PRO A 139 19.90 8.63 18.04
CA PRO A 139 20.69 9.76 18.50
C PRO A 139 22.11 9.63 17.95
N LEU A 140 22.57 10.65 17.22
CA LEU A 140 23.97 10.78 16.84
C LEU A 140 24.79 10.80 18.13
N ASN A 141 25.60 9.75 18.35
CA ASN A 141 26.52 9.70 19.47
C ASN A 141 27.45 10.92 19.40
N SER A 142 27.34 11.80 20.39
CA SER A 142 28.12 13.02 20.54
C SER A 142 29.52 12.75 21.09
N SER A 143 30.26 11.80 20.51
CA SER A 143 31.63 11.50 20.94
C SER A 143 32.73 12.26 20.19
N ASP A 144 32.41 13.09 19.19
CA ASP A 144 33.41 13.85 18.41
C ASP A 144 33.67 15.29 18.91
N ARG A 145 33.68 15.50 20.23
CA ARG A 145 34.26 16.72 20.82
C ARG A 145 35.26 16.36 21.90
N ARG A 146 36.48 16.05 21.49
CA ARG A 146 37.73 16.43 22.17
C ARG A 146 38.94 15.82 21.45
N VAL A 147 39.52 16.54 20.49
CA VAL A 147 40.99 16.68 20.39
C VAL A 147 41.28 18.08 19.85
N GLY A 148 41.69 18.96 20.75
CA GLY A 148 42.11 20.31 20.42
C GLY A 148 43.03 20.80 21.53
N MET A 149 44.25 20.26 21.57
CA MET A 149 45.44 20.95 22.08
C MET A 149 46.71 20.14 21.78
N VAL A 150 47.81 20.89 21.69
CA VAL A 150 49.22 20.53 21.44
C VAL A 150 49.52 20.35 19.94
N SER A 151 50.31 21.20 19.27
CA SER A 151 51.47 22.01 19.72
C SER A 151 51.43 23.44 19.19
#